data_AF-A0A1G8VWJ5-F1
#
_entry.id   AF-A0A1G8VWJ5-F1
#
_cell.length_a   1.000
_cell.length_b   1.000
_cell.length_c   1.000
_cell.angle_alpha   90.00
_cell.angle_beta   90.00
_cell.angle_gamma   90.00
#
_symmetry.space_group_name_H-M   'P 1'
#
loop_
_entity.id
_entity.type
_entity.pdbx_description
1 polymer ?
#
loop_
_entity_poly.entity_id
_entity_poly.type
_entity_poly.pdbx_seq_one_letter_code
_entity_poly.pdbx_strand_id
1 'polypeptide(L)' 'MGCCDSSPAQHASRHYRETGHRYMQSYEPGEEWFWDFENQEAVRGVVLAGPTSRPESQPSPAPADRVPEDWQQHLN' A
#
# COMPACT_ATOMS: atom_id res chain seq x y z
N MET A 1 -5.90 -3.92 5.08
CA MET A 1 -4.81 -4.18 4.12
C MET A 1 -4.79 -2.97 3.18
N GLY A 2 -3.96 -1.95 3.40
CA GLY A 2 -4.08 -0.71 2.60
C GLY A 2 -3.17 0.43 3.04
N CYS A 3 -2.05 0.11 3.67
CA CYS A 3 -1.07 1.09 4.08
C CYS A 3 0.24 0.67 3.43
N CYS A 4 0.62 1.36 2.35
CA CYS A 4 1.95 1.28 1.78
C CYS A 4 3.00 1.66 2.84
N ASP A 5 4.27 1.38 2.59
CA ASP A 5 5.34 1.75 3.53
C ASP A 5 5.52 3.27 3.68
N SER A 6 4.94 4.06 2.78
CA SER A 6 4.78 5.51 2.89
C SER A 6 3.65 5.94 3.83
N SER A 7 3.02 5.00 4.55
CA SER A 7 2.07 5.30 5.60
C SER A 7 2.74 5.31 6.97
N PRO A 8 2.25 6.12 7.93
CA PRO A 8 2.84 6.24 9.27
C PRO A 8 3.01 4.90 10.01
N ALA A 9 2.20 3.90 9.68
CA ALA A 9 2.18 2.62 10.35
C ALA A 9 3.05 1.53 9.69
N GLN A 10 3.68 1.80 8.53
CA GLN A 10 4.54 0.85 7.80
C GLN A 10 3.92 -0.56 7.68
N HIS A 11 2.60 -0.62 7.41
CA HIS A 11 1.86 -1.87 7.54
C HIS A 11 2.33 -2.94 6.55
N ALA A 12 2.77 -2.57 5.35
CA ALA A 12 3.19 -3.53 4.33
C ALA A 12 4.52 -4.22 4.72
N SER A 13 5.52 -3.45 5.12
CA SER A 13 6.79 -3.96 5.67
C SER A 13 6.58 -4.84 6.90
N ARG A 14 5.71 -4.45 7.83
CA ARG A 14 5.38 -5.28 9.00
C ARG A 14 4.70 -6.59 8.58
N HIS A 15 3.70 -6.52 7.70
CA HIS A 15 2.99 -7.69 7.18
C HIS A 15 3.96 -8.67 6.50
N TYR A 16 4.93 -8.16 5.71
CA TYR A 16 5.97 -8.99 5.11
C TYR A 16 6.79 -9.73 6.18
N ARG A 17 7.28 -9.02 7.21
CA ARG A 17 8.06 -9.64 8.30
C ARG A 17 7.27 -10.71 9.07
N GLU A 18 5.95 -10.53 9.20
CA GLU A 18 5.08 -11.45 9.94
C GLU A 18 4.63 -12.66 9.10
N THR A 19 4.45 -12.51 7.79
CA THR A 19 3.82 -13.53 6.93
C THR A 19 4.72 -14.11 5.84
N GLY A 20 5.81 -13.43 5.49
CA GLY A 20 6.69 -13.79 4.37
C GLY A 20 6.08 -13.56 2.98
N HIS A 21 4.98 -12.80 2.86
CA HIS A 21 4.40 -12.45 1.56
C HIS A 21 5.33 -11.50 0.79
N ARG A 22 6.18 -12.07 -0.05
CA ARG A 22 7.20 -11.34 -0.83
C ARG A 22 6.62 -10.25 -1.73
N TYR A 23 5.48 -10.52 -2.36
CA TYR A 23 4.86 -9.61 -3.32
C TYR A 23 3.57 -9.03 -2.75
N MET A 24 3.40 -7.71 -2.86
CA MET A 24 2.13 -7.04 -2.56
C MET A 24 1.76 -6.12 -3.71
N GLN A 25 0.53 -6.24 -4.21
CA GLN A 25 0.02 -5.38 -5.27
C GLN A 25 -0.20 -3.97 -4.75
N SER A 26 0.08 -2.96 -5.57
CA SER A 26 -0.50 -1.64 -5.32
C SER A 26 -2.03 -1.72 -5.35
N TYR A 27 -2.67 -0.94 -4.49
CA TYR A 27 -4.12 -0.82 -4.43
C TYR A 27 -4.59 0.60 -4.82
N GLU A 28 -3.73 1.36 -5.49
CA GLU A 28 -4.06 2.70 -5.99
C GLU A 28 -4.68 2.63 -7.40
N PRO A 29 -5.63 3.51 -7.75
CA PRO A 29 -6.24 3.51 -9.08
C PRO A 29 -5.21 3.71 -10.20
N GLY A 30 -5.26 2.87 -11.23
CA GLY A 30 -4.36 2.94 -12.38
C GLY A 30 -2.98 2.31 -12.17
N GLU A 31 -2.70 1.79 -10.98
CA GLU A 31 -1.45 1.08 -10.69
C GLU A 31 -1.64 -0.44 -10.82
N GLU A 32 -0.74 -1.09 -11.57
CA GLU A 32 -0.78 -2.55 -11.83
C GLU A 32 0.50 -3.26 -11.36
N TRP A 33 1.36 -2.55 -10.61
CA TRP A 33 2.64 -3.05 -10.15
C TRP A 33 2.53 -3.71 -8.76
N PHE A 34 3.54 -4.52 -8.44
CA PHE A 34 3.71 -5.17 -7.15
C PHE A 34 5.04 -4.73 -6.55
N TRP A 35 5.10 -4.57 -5.23
CA TRP A 35 6.36 -4.41 -4.52
C TRP A 35 6.99 -5.77 -4.25
N ASP A 36 8.24 -5.97 -4.64
CA ASP A 36 9.08 -7.09 -4.19
C ASP A 36 9.83 -6.68 -2.93
N PHE A 37 9.44 -7.22 -1.77
CA PHE A 37 10.07 -6.92 -0.49
C PHE A 37 11.48 -7.49 -0.33
N GLU A 38 11.85 -8.51 -1.09
CA GLU A 38 13.19 -9.10 -1.04
C GLU A 38 14.19 -8.26 -1.83
N ASN A 39 13.81 -7.87 -3.05
CA ASN A 39 14.67 -7.10 -3.95
C ASN A 39 14.53 -5.58 -3.81
N GLN A 40 13.51 -5.11 -3.06
CA GLN A 40 13.16 -3.70 -2.89
C GLN A 40 12.90 -2.98 -4.23
N GLU A 41 12.16 -3.62 -5.13
CA GLU A 41 11.86 -3.09 -6.46
C GLU A 41 10.39 -3.25 -6.83
N ALA A 42 9.91 -2.39 -7.74
CA ALA A 42 8.59 -2.51 -8.33
C ALA A 42 8.64 -3.48 -9.53
N VAL A 43 7.79 -4.50 -9.51
CA VAL A 43 7.69 -5.52 -10.55
C VAL A 43 6.28 -5.56 -11.15
N ARG A 44 6.15 -6.10 -12.37
CA ARG A 44 4.83 -6.44 -12.93
C ARG A 44 4.45 -7.86 -12.55
N GLY A 45 3.18 -8.06 -12.22
CA GLY A 45 2.65 -9.36 -11.84
C GLY A 45 1.45 -9.78 -12.68
N VAL A 46 0.77 -10.82 -12.21
CA VAL A 46 -0.48 -11.30 -12.80
C VAL A 46 -1.66 -10.42 -12.39
N VAL A 47 -2.71 -10.40 -13.20
CA VAL A 47 -3.98 -9.75 -12.83
C VAL A 47 -4.63 -10.56 -11.72
N LEU A 48 -4.88 -9.91 -10.57
CA LEU A 48 -5.60 -10.52 -9.44
C LEU A 48 -7.11 -10.39 -9.61
N ALA A 49 -7.85 -11.23 -8.89
CA ALA A 49 -9.29 -11.07 -8.76
C ALA A 49 -9.61 -9.74 -8.07
N GLY A 50 -10.63 -9.03 -8.57
CA GLY A 50 -11.01 -7.72 -8.06
C GLY A 50 -11.65 -7.76 -6.66
N PRO A 51 -11.70 -6.60 -5.97
CA PRO A 51 -11.17 -5.31 -6.43
C PRO A 51 -9.63 -5.25 -6.36
N THR A 52 -9.01 -4.60 -7.34
CA THR A 52 -7.54 -4.40 -7.42
C THR A 52 -7.11 -2.96 -7.07
N SER A 53 -8.06 -2.05 -6.87
CA SER A 53 -7.78 -0.68 -6.45
C SER A 53 -8.87 -0.11 -5.55
N ARG A 54 -8.54 0.91 -4.77
CA ARG A 54 -9.52 1.73 -4.04
C ARG A 54 -10.41 2.51 -5.02
N PRO A 55 -11.61 2.94 -4.62
CA PRO A 55 -12.41 3.87 -5.42
C PRO A 55 -11.63 5.17 -5.71
N GLU A 56 -11.79 5.73 -6.91
CA GLU A 56 -11.15 7.00 -7.30
C GLU A 56 -11.55 8.16 -6.37
N SER A 57 -12.79 8.13 -5.85
CA SER A 57 -13.31 9.14 -4.92
C SER A 57 -12.72 9.08 -3.52
N GLN A 58 -12.05 7.97 -3.14
CA GLN A 58 -11.45 7.83 -1.82
C GLN A 58 -10.05 8.47 -1.83
N PRO A 59 -9.72 9.45 -0.98
CA PRO A 59 -8.37 10.01 -0.93
C PRO A 59 -7.34 9.05 -0.31
N SER A 60 -6.07 9.33 -0.58
CA SER A 60 -4.90 8.65 0.00
C SER A 60 -4.20 9.62 0.97
N PRO A 61 -3.66 9.19 2.13
CA PRO A 61 -3.42 7.80 2.54
C PRO A 61 -4.62 7.09 3.18
N ALA A 62 -5.67 7.83 3.55
CA ALA A 62 -6.90 7.27 4.13
C ALA A 62 -8.11 8.16 3.77
N PRO A 63 -9.36 7.74 4.05
CA PRO A 63 -10.54 8.60 3.87
C PRO A 63 -10.38 9.97 4.55
N ALA A 64 -10.91 11.02 3.93
CA ALA A 64 -10.68 12.41 4.34
C ALA A 64 -11.02 12.69 5.81
N ASP A 65 -12.06 12.04 6.34
CA ASP A 65 -12.53 12.16 7.72
C ASP A 65 -11.64 11.43 8.75
N ARG A 66 -10.62 10.70 8.29
CA ARG A 66 -9.79 9.82 9.13
C ARG A 66 -8.29 10.11 9.07
N VAL A 67 -7.89 11.19 8.39
CA VAL A 67 -6.49 11.63 8.32
C VAL A 67 -6.31 12.81 9.29
N PRO A 68 -5.57 12.66 10.41
CA PRO A 68 -5.19 13.79 11.26
C PRO A 68 -4.37 14.82 10.48
N GLU A 69 -4.49 16.11 10.79
CA GLU A 69 -3.78 17.18 10.06
C GLU A 69 -2.25 17.03 10.09
N ASP A 70 -1.71 16.47 11.16
CA ASP A 70 -0.28 16.28 11.42
C ASP A 70 0.29 14.95 10.91
N TRP A 71 -0.50 14.15 10.18
CA TRP A 71 -0.12 12.79 9.78
C TRP A 71 1.24 12.68 9.07
N GLN A 72 1.63 13.70 8.31
CA GLN A 72 2.92 13.73 7.61
C GLN A 72 4.12 13.77 8.58
N GLN A 73 3.93 14.32 9.78
CA GLN A 73 4.97 14.36 10.83
C GLN A 73 5.19 12.98 11.47
N HIS A 74 4.31 12.01 11.20
CA HIS A 74 4.45 10.62 11.64
C HIS A 74 5.09 9.72 10.58
N LEU A 75 5.53 10.29 9.44
CA LEU A 75 6.36 9.60 8.46
C LEU A 75 7.81 9.72 8.92
N ASN A 76 8.39 8.61 9.37
CA ASN A 76 9.80 8.52 9.78
C ASN A 76 10.73 8.52 8.57
#